data_AF-A0A820BRK2-F1
#
_entry.id   AF-A0A820BRK2-F1
#
_cell.length_a   1.000
_cell.length_b   1.000
_cell.length_c   1.000
_cell.angle_alpha   90.00
_cell.angle_beta   90.00
_cell.angle_gamma   90.00
#
_symmetry.space_group_name_H-M   'P 1'
#
loop_
_entity.id
_entity.type
_entity.pdbx_description
1 polymer ?
#
loop_
_entity_poly.entity_id
_entity_poly.type
_entity_poly.pdbx_seq_one_letter_code
_entity_poly.pdbx_strand_id
1 'polypeptide(L)'
;ADLELSNQETILFNLNSTFRIDNIQQQNDQLWIIKLISVNDGEIIKQKYIDDTRRQFEDLSISIIFGKLICDMSQWNQSQVYFEYLLNNRSHTEDLARVEHGLGQAYHWKGEWNQSRIYYDRSYERMMKNEPVRIKDSAVILSDIGEILYLQGQTEESFNFHTKALAIRMKYCSPYHPHIAISLHNIGLIFRIRRQDDEALVFSQQAILIQEKYYDLFHVDIGTSLT
;
A
#
# COMPACT_ATOMS: atom_id res chain seq x y z
N ALA A 1 -27.10 -34.98 -0.08
CA ALA A 1 -25.87 -34.90 -0.88
C ALA A 1 -24.82 -34.33 0.05
N ASP A 2 -24.14 -35.26 0.71
CA ASP A 2 -23.22 -35.02 1.82
C ASP A 2 -21.93 -34.37 1.30
N LEU A 3 -21.49 -33.32 2.00
CA LEU A 3 -20.16 -32.74 1.86
C LEU A 3 -19.26 -33.41 2.90
N GLU A 4 -18.69 -34.56 2.54
CA GLU A 4 -17.53 -35.11 3.24
C GLU A 4 -16.36 -34.14 3.06
N LEU A 5 -16.11 -33.33 4.09
CA LEU A 5 -14.84 -32.64 4.28
C LEU A 5 -13.80 -33.72 4.57
N SER A 6 -12.97 -34.05 3.58
CA SER A 6 -11.84 -34.93 3.78
C SER A 6 -10.94 -34.35 4.86
N ASN A 7 -10.63 -35.16 5.87
CA ASN A 7 -9.63 -34.88 6.90
C ASN A 7 -8.25 -34.77 6.23
N GLN A 8 -7.95 -33.62 5.62
CA GLN A 8 -6.60 -33.22 5.33
C GLN A 8 -6.03 -32.60 6.60
N GLU A 9 -5.23 -33.38 7.35
CA GLU A 9 -4.34 -32.83 8.36
C GLU A 9 -3.36 -31.86 7.66
N THR A 10 -3.76 -30.61 7.61
CA THR A 10 -2.95 -29.53 7.06
C THR A 10 -2.05 -29.08 8.21
N ILE A 11 -0.75 -29.37 8.12
CA ILE A 11 0.22 -28.79 9.07
C ILE A 11 0.17 -27.28 8.86
N LEU A 12 -0.50 -26.58 9.77
CA LEU A 12 -0.81 -25.16 9.62
C LEU A 12 0.43 -24.27 9.74
N PHE A 13 1.50 -24.69 10.43
CA PHE A 13 2.73 -23.88 10.59
C PHE A 13 4.03 -24.69 10.83
N ASN A 14 5.16 -24.18 10.31
CA ASN A 14 6.56 -24.63 10.43
C ASN A 14 7.33 -23.69 11.41
N LEU A 15 8.47 -24.09 11.97
CA LEU A 15 9.42 -23.28 12.78
C LEU A 15 9.72 -21.85 12.24
N ASN A 16 9.51 -21.58 10.95
CA ASN A 16 9.63 -20.24 10.33
C ASN A 16 8.31 -19.41 10.32
N SER A 17 7.31 -19.78 11.11
CA SER A 17 6.01 -19.12 11.12
C SER A 17 6.04 -17.80 11.89
N THR A 18 5.59 -16.72 11.25
CA THR A 18 5.48 -15.37 11.83
C THR A 18 4.43 -15.28 12.95
N PHE A 19 3.48 -16.21 12.96
CA PHE A 19 2.38 -16.27 13.91
C PHE A 19 2.15 -17.70 14.42
N ARG A 20 1.79 -17.82 15.70
CA ARG A 20 1.29 -19.04 16.35
C ARG A 20 -0.10 -18.77 16.89
N ILE A 21 -0.97 -19.78 16.86
CA ILE A 21 -2.31 -19.69 17.46
C ILE A 21 -2.18 -19.68 18.99
N ASP A 22 -2.74 -18.64 19.61
CA ASP A 22 -2.91 -18.48 21.06
C ASP A 22 -4.17 -19.18 21.52
N ASN A 23 -5.29 -18.81 20.91
CA ASN A 23 -6.61 -19.23 21.34
C ASN A 23 -7.59 -19.24 20.16
N ILE A 24 -8.53 -20.18 20.18
CA ILE A 24 -9.63 -20.29 19.24
C ILE A 24 -10.91 -20.29 20.06
N GLN A 25 -11.75 -19.26 19.89
CA GLN A 25 -13.03 -19.13 20.57
C GLN A 25 -14.17 -19.06 19.56
N GLN A 26 -15.16 -19.92 19.71
CA GLN A 26 -16.38 -19.82 18.94
C GLN A 26 -17.32 -18.81 19.62
N GLN A 27 -17.60 -17.69 18.95
CA GLN A 27 -18.47 -16.65 19.49
C GLN A 27 -19.95 -16.99 19.23
N ASN A 28 -20.26 -17.67 18.14
CA ASN A 28 -21.56 -18.28 17.81
C ASN A 28 -21.41 -19.28 16.65
N ASP A 29 -22.51 -19.86 16.17
CA ASP A 29 -22.54 -20.89 15.12
C ASP A 29 -21.89 -20.47 13.78
N GLN A 30 -21.65 -19.17 13.57
CA GLN A 30 -21.08 -18.63 12.33
C GLN A 30 -19.78 -17.86 12.51
N LEU A 31 -19.32 -17.60 13.74
CA LEU A 31 -18.17 -16.74 13.99
C LEU A 31 -17.18 -17.40 14.96
N TRP A 32 -15.96 -17.57 14.47
CA TRP A 32 -14.81 -18.04 15.23
C TRP A 32 -13.82 -16.89 15.36
N ILE A 33 -13.42 -16.58 16.59
CA ILE A 33 -12.33 -15.66 16.90
C ILE A 33 -11.07 -16.49 17.10
N ILE A 34 -10.12 -16.34 16.18
CA ILE A 34 -8.78 -16.94 16.29
C ILE A 34 -7.82 -15.84 16.75
N LYS A 35 -7.30 -15.98 17.96
CA LYS A 35 -6.27 -15.09 18.51
C LYS A 35 -4.90 -15.65 18.13
N LEU A 36 -4.12 -14.84 17.42
CA LEU A 36 -2.76 -15.17 16.99
C LEU A 36 -1.76 -14.40 17.85
N ILE A 37 -0.69 -15.07 18.28
CA ILE A 37 0.50 -14.49 18.88
C ILE A 37 1.59 -14.45 17.82
N SER A 38 2.28 -13.32 17.67
CA SER A 38 3.49 -13.31 16.85
C SER A 38 4.64 -14.03 17.58
N VAL A 39 5.37 -14.87 16.85
CA VAL A 39 6.53 -15.62 17.36
C VAL A 39 7.80 -15.13 16.66
N ASN A 40 8.95 -15.25 17.34
CA ASN A 40 10.26 -14.70 16.93
C ASN A 40 10.27 -13.16 16.88
N ASP A 41 11.15 -12.57 16.06
CA ASP A 41 11.19 -11.13 15.76
C ASP A 41 9.92 -10.62 15.06
N GLY A 42 8.87 -11.45 14.89
CA GLY A 42 7.65 -11.10 14.18
C GLY A 42 6.89 -9.91 14.79
N GLU A 43 6.89 -9.73 16.11
CA GLU A 43 6.27 -8.55 16.72
C GLU A 43 7.13 -7.29 16.47
N ILE A 44 8.46 -7.44 16.44
CA ILE A 44 9.38 -6.36 16.08
C ILE A 44 9.20 -5.97 14.61
N ILE A 45 9.09 -6.96 13.71
CA ILE A 45 8.86 -6.75 12.27
C ILE A 45 7.50 -6.10 12.03
N LYS A 46 6.45 -6.57 12.71
CA LYS A 46 5.10 -6.02 12.63
C LYS A 46 5.05 -4.59 13.18
N GLN A 47 5.65 -4.34 14.34
CA GLN A 47 5.71 -3.01 14.93
C GLN A 47 6.50 -2.06 14.03
N LYS A 48 7.64 -2.53 13.50
CA LYS A 48 8.41 -1.78 12.51
C LYS A 48 7.60 -1.48 11.25
N TYR A 49 6.86 -2.45 10.71
CA TYR A 49 5.99 -2.23 9.55
C TYR A 49 4.90 -1.19 9.86
N ILE A 50 4.27 -1.27 11.03
CA ILE A 50 3.30 -0.28 11.50
C ILE A 50 3.95 1.10 11.59
N ASP A 51 5.13 1.19 12.17
CA ASP A 51 5.85 2.46 12.37
C ASP A 51 6.31 3.04 11.03
N ASP A 52 6.85 2.23 10.12
CA ASP A 52 7.26 2.65 8.78
C ASP A 52 6.04 3.09 7.94
N THR A 53 4.93 2.37 8.03
CA THR A 53 3.67 2.73 7.38
C THR A 53 3.12 4.05 7.92
N ARG A 54 3.15 4.26 9.24
CA ARG A 54 2.72 5.52 9.89
C ARG A 54 3.66 6.69 9.58
N ARG A 55 4.95 6.43 9.44
CA ARG A 55 5.93 7.45 9.01
C ARG A 55 5.63 7.94 7.59
N GLN A 56 5.19 7.04 6.71
CA GLN A 56 4.86 7.38 5.33
C GLN A 56 3.48 8.04 5.21
N PHE A 57 2.55 7.72 6.10
CA PHE A 57 1.17 8.19 6.07
C PHE A 57 0.75 8.60 7.48
N GLU A 58 0.64 9.91 7.70
CA GLU A 58 0.20 10.50 8.96
C GLU A 58 -1.17 9.91 9.39
N ASP A 59 -1.23 9.41 10.62
CA ASP A 59 -2.44 8.96 11.33
C ASP A 59 -3.33 7.92 10.62
N LEU A 60 -2.72 6.85 10.08
CA LEU A 60 -3.48 5.66 9.67
C LEU A 60 -3.98 4.85 10.88
N SER A 61 -5.26 4.45 10.82
CA SER A 61 -5.83 3.50 11.77
C SER A 61 -5.19 2.12 11.63
N ILE A 62 -5.19 1.35 12.72
CA ILE A 62 -4.67 -0.02 12.73
C ILE A 62 -5.46 -0.90 11.74
N SER A 63 -6.76 -0.65 11.57
CA SER A 63 -7.62 -1.35 10.61
C SER A 63 -7.10 -1.19 9.18
N ILE A 64 -6.78 0.04 8.76
CA ILE A 64 -6.28 0.30 7.40
C ILE A 64 -4.89 -0.32 7.21
N ILE A 65 -4.01 -0.23 8.21
CA ILE A 65 -2.67 -0.83 8.17
C ILE A 65 -2.79 -2.35 8.01
N PHE A 66 -3.71 -2.99 8.74
CA PHE A 66 -3.96 -4.42 8.64
C PHE A 66 -4.47 -4.82 7.25
N GLY A 67 -5.42 -4.08 6.67
CA GLY A 67 -5.89 -4.34 5.31
C GLY A 67 -4.78 -4.25 4.25
N LYS A 68 -3.86 -3.28 4.41
CA LYS A 68 -2.68 -3.13 3.56
C LYS A 68 -1.69 -4.28 3.72
N LEU A 69 -1.42 -4.70 4.95
CA LEU A 69 -0.56 -5.85 5.22
C LEU A 69 -1.08 -7.13 4.54
N ILE A 70 -2.39 -7.38 4.57
CA ILE A 70 -3.00 -8.51 3.84
C ILE A 70 -2.73 -8.39 2.33
N CYS A 71 -2.79 -7.17 1.78
CA CYS A 71 -2.49 -6.90 0.38
C CYS A 71 -1.01 -7.22 0.07
N ASP A 72 -0.09 -6.76 0.91
CA ASP A 72 1.36 -6.96 0.77
C ASP A 72 1.77 -8.42 0.92
N MET A 73 1.05 -9.19 1.75
CA MET A 73 1.17 -10.65 1.85
C MET A 73 0.62 -11.40 0.61
N SER A 74 0.26 -10.67 -0.45
CA SER A 74 -0.34 -11.20 -1.69
C SER A 74 -1.69 -11.88 -1.51
N GLN A 75 -2.39 -11.62 -0.39
CA GLN A 75 -3.72 -12.17 -0.12
C GLN A 75 -4.80 -11.21 -0.63
N TRP A 76 -4.74 -10.86 -1.92
CA TRP A 76 -5.54 -9.75 -2.48
C TRP A 76 -7.05 -9.94 -2.38
N ASN A 77 -7.55 -11.16 -2.54
CA ASN A 77 -8.98 -11.46 -2.35
C ASN A 77 -9.44 -11.21 -0.91
N GLN A 78 -8.61 -11.56 0.08
CA GLN A 78 -8.92 -11.32 1.49
C GLN A 78 -8.82 -9.83 1.82
N SER A 79 -7.81 -9.14 1.28
CA SER A 79 -7.67 -7.69 1.42
C SER A 79 -8.88 -6.96 0.83
N GLN A 80 -9.38 -7.38 -0.34
CA GLN A 80 -10.60 -6.85 -0.95
C GLN A 80 -11.80 -7.02 -0.02
N VAL A 81 -12.12 -8.26 0.41
CA VAL A 81 -13.25 -8.54 1.31
C VAL A 81 -13.16 -7.73 2.60
N TYR A 82 -11.95 -7.60 3.14
CA TYR A 82 -11.71 -6.83 4.36
C TYR A 82 -11.96 -5.33 4.16
N PHE A 83 -11.47 -4.72 3.09
CA PHE A 83 -11.73 -3.31 2.81
C PHE A 83 -13.20 -3.04 2.44
N GLU A 84 -13.87 -3.96 1.76
CA GLU A 84 -15.32 -3.90 1.53
C GLU A 84 -16.11 -3.94 2.85
N TYR A 85 -15.68 -4.76 3.80
CA TYR A 85 -16.26 -4.78 5.14
C TYR A 85 -16.07 -3.42 5.85
N LEU A 86 -14.86 -2.85 5.82
CA LEU A 86 -14.59 -1.53 6.40
C LEU A 86 -15.41 -0.43 5.74
N LEU A 87 -15.58 -0.48 4.42
CA LEU A 87 -16.33 0.50 3.65
C LEU A 87 -17.84 0.47 3.96
N ASN A 88 -18.39 -0.72 4.22
CA ASN A 88 -19.82 -0.92 4.49
C ASN A 88 -20.18 -0.83 5.98
N ASN A 89 -19.20 -0.70 6.88
CA ASN A 89 -19.45 -0.67 8.31
C ASN A 89 -20.15 0.64 8.72
N ARG A 90 -21.29 0.53 9.42
CA ARG A 90 -22.17 1.66 9.74
C ARG A 90 -21.56 2.66 10.71
N SER A 91 -20.56 2.29 11.50
CA SER A 91 -19.93 3.20 12.48
C SER A 91 -19.04 4.28 11.86
N HIS A 92 -18.62 4.14 10.59
CA HIS A 92 -17.82 5.11 9.81
C HIS A 92 -16.72 5.85 10.62
N THR A 93 -16.02 5.14 11.51
CA THR A 93 -14.89 5.70 12.27
C THR A 93 -13.61 5.79 11.44
N GLU A 94 -13.59 5.09 10.31
CA GLU A 94 -12.41 4.95 9.45
C GLU A 94 -12.32 6.04 8.40
N ASP A 95 -11.09 6.36 8.00
CA ASP A 95 -10.83 7.24 6.86
C ASP A 95 -11.23 6.54 5.56
N LEU A 96 -12.46 6.80 5.10
CA LEU A 96 -13.03 6.16 3.92
C LEU A 96 -12.21 6.40 2.66
N ALA A 97 -11.51 7.52 2.53
CA ALA A 97 -10.64 7.76 1.39
C ALA A 97 -9.49 6.74 1.37
N ARG A 98 -8.91 6.42 2.53
CA ARG A 98 -7.84 5.41 2.66
C ARG A 98 -8.37 3.98 2.53
N VAL A 99 -9.58 3.71 2.99
CA VAL A 99 -10.26 2.42 2.77
C VAL A 99 -10.49 2.19 1.28
N GLU A 100 -11.03 3.17 0.56
CA GLU A 100 -11.23 3.09 -0.90
C GLU A 100 -9.88 2.98 -1.63
N HIS A 101 -8.83 3.68 -1.19
CA HIS A 101 -7.48 3.52 -1.74
C HIS A 101 -6.98 2.07 -1.57
N GLY A 102 -7.10 1.50 -0.37
CA GLY A 102 -6.69 0.11 -0.09
C GLY A 102 -7.49 -0.91 -0.91
N LEU A 103 -8.79 -0.69 -1.10
CA LEU A 103 -9.61 -1.52 -1.97
C LEU A 103 -9.14 -1.42 -3.44
N GLY A 104 -8.82 -0.21 -3.90
CA GLY A 104 -8.20 0.02 -5.21
C GLY A 104 -6.88 -0.74 -5.39
N GLN A 105 -6.03 -0.79 -4.37
CA GLN A 105 -4.79 -1.57 -4.38
C GLN A 105 -5.06 -3.08 -4.48
N ALA A 106 -6.04 -3.60 -3.73
CA ALA A 106 -6.41 -5.01 -3.81
C ALA A 106 -6.86 -5.40 -5.23
N TYR A 107 -7.68 -4.58 -5.88
CA TYR A 107 -8.06 -4.80 -7.28
C TYR A 107 -6.90 -4.65 -8.26
N HIS A 108 -5.99 -3.69 -8.00
CA HIS A 108 -4.81 -3.48 -8.84
C HIS A 108 -3.98 -4.76 -8.92
N TRP A 109 -3.64 -5.34 -7.76
CA TRP A 109 -2.79 -6.52 -7.71
C TRP A 109 -3.46 -7.79 -8.25
N LYS A 110 -4.80 -7.85 -8.24
CA LYS A 110 -5.57 -8.89 -8.94
C LYS A 110 -5.54 -8.74 -10.47
N GLY A 111 -5.04 -7.62 -11.00
CA GLY A 111 -5.10 -7.29 -12.43
C GLY A 111 -6.43 -6.69 -12.88
N GLU A 112 -7.35 -6.41 -11.95
CA GLU A 112 -8.66 -5.84 -12.23
C GLU A 112 -8.58 -4.30 -12.30
N TRP A 113 -7.79 -3.78 -13.23
CA TRP A 113 -7.40 -2.36 -13.28
C TRP A 113 -8.57 -1.39 -13.45
N ASN A 114 -9.65 -1.80 -14.12
CA ASN A 114 -10.85 -0.96 -14.26
C ASN A 114 -11.56 -0.76 -12.91
N GLN A 115 -11.66 -1.81 -12.09
CA GLN A 115 -12.22 -1.70 -10.74
C GLN A 115 -11.30 -0.89 -9.84
N SER A 116 -9.98 -1.15 -9.92
CA SER A 116 -8.97 -0.37 -9.21
C SER A 116 -9.10 1.13 -9.48
N ARG A 117 -9.26 1.51 -10.76
CA ARG A 117 -9.42 2.91 -11.16
C ARG A 117 -10.66 3.56 -10.54
N ILE A 118 -11.80 2.86 -10.51
CA ILE A 118 -13.03 3.39 -9.89
C ILE A 118 -12.79 3.74 -8.41
N TYR A 119 -12.12 2.88 -7.65
CA TYR A 119 -11.85 3.12 -6.24
C TYR A 119 -10.78 4.19 -6.01
N TYR A 120 -9.76 4.28 -6.86
CA TYR A 120 -8.80 5.38 -6.84
C TYR A 120 -9.46 6.74 -7.14
N ASP A 121 -10.34 6.82 -8.14
CA ASP A 121 -11.05 8.06 -8.44
C ASP A 121 -11.96 8.49 -7.26
N ARG A 122 -12.69 7.54 -6.64
CA ARG A 122 -13.49 7.80 -5.43
C ARG A 122 -12.63 8.30 -4.26
N SER A 123 -11.51 7.61 -4.01
CA SER A 123 -10.56 7.99 -2.96
C SER A 123 -10.02 9.41 -3.18
N TYR A 124 -9.64 9.73 -4.42
CA TYR A 124 -9.15 11.06 -4.80
C TYR A 124 -10.23 12.12 -4.58
N GLU A 125 -11.45 11.87 -5.04
CA GLU A 125 -12.59 12.78 -4.84
C GLU A 125 -12.85 13.05 -3.36
N ARG A 126 -12.82 12.02 -2.50
CA ARG A 126 -12.98 12.20 -1.05
C ARG A 126 -11.88 13.06 -0.46
N MET A 127 -10.63 12.84 -0.85
CA MET A 127 -9.50 13.67 -0.40
C MET A 127 -9.64 15.14 -0.83
N MET A 128 -10.18 15.38 -2.04
CA MET A 128 -10.40 16.74 -2.56
C MET A 128 -11.60 17.44 -1.93
N LYS A 129 -12.62 16.68 -1.51
CA LYS A 129 -13.82 17.19 -0.81
C LYS A 129 -13.62 17.30 0.72
N ASN A 130 -12.51 16.78 1.26
CA ASN A 130 -12.20 16.86 2.69
C ASN A 130 -11.87 18.30 3.10
N GLU A 131 -12.22 18.67 4.33
CA GLU A 131 -11.84 19.96 4.94
C GLU A 131 -10.95 19.69 6.16
N PRO A 132 -9.65 20.07 6.13
CA PRO A 132 -8.93 20.71 5.04
C PRO A 132 -8.66 19.77 3.86
N VAL A 133 -8.45 20.33 2.66
CA VAL A 133 -8.18 19.56 1.44
C VAL A 133 -6.87 18.78 1.59
N ARG A 134 -6.94 17.47 1.35
CA ARG A 134 -5.81 16.55 1.55
C ARG A 134 -4.93 16.45 0.30
N ILE A 135 -4.43 17.59 -0.15
CA ILE A 135 -3.58 17.70 -1.36
C ILE A 135 -2.32 16.83 -1.23
N LYS A 136 -1.69 16.82 -0.05
CA LYS A 136 -0.48 16.02 0.21
C LYS A 136 -0.75 14.53 -0.02
N ASP A 137 -1.86 14.02 0.51
CA ASP A 137 -2.20 12.60 0.45
C ASP A 137 -2.57 12.14 -0.96
N SER A 138 -3.13 13.02 -1.79
CA SER A 138 -3.61 12.66 -3.13
C SER A 138 -2.50 12.23 -4.09
N ALA A 139 -1.23 12.56 -3.79
CA ALA A 139 -0.09 12.17 -4.61
C ALA A 139 0.13 10.66 -4.71
N VAL A 140 -0.30 9.86 -3.72
CA VAL A 140 -0.23 8.39 -3.84
C VAL A 140 -1.22 7.90 -4.88
N ILE A 141 -2.46 8.39 -4.80
CA ILE A 141 -3.55 7.98 -5.69
C ILE A 141 -3.25 8.41 -7.14
N LEU A 142 -2.74 9.62 -7.35
CA LEU A 142 -2.34 10.09 -8.67
C LEU A 142 -1.24 9.21 -9.27
N SER A 143 -0.30 8.73 -8.45
CA SER A 143 0.75 7.82 -8.91
C SER A 143 0.16 6.47 -9.32
N ASP A 144 -0.74 5.92 -8.52
CA ASP A 144 -1.34 4.60 -8.80
C ASP A 144 -2.28 4.65 -10.02
N ILE A 145 -2.98 5.77 -10.22
CA ILE A 145 -3.73 6.05 -11.45
C ILE A 145 -2.78 6.14 -12.66
N GLY A 146 -1.66 6.84 -12.52
CA GLY A 146 -0.65 6.95 -13.56
C GLY A 146 -0.09 5.59 -13.97
N GLU A 147 0.11 4.69 -13.01
CA GLU A 147 0.57 3.32 -13.26
C GLU A 147 -0.48 2.50 -14.03
N ILE A 148 -1.76 2.57 -13.65
CA ILE A 148 -2.83 1.91 -14.41
C ILE A 148 -2.86 2.40 -15.87
N LEU A 149 -2.75 3.70 -16.09
CA LEU A 149 -2.72 4.29 -17.42
C LEU A 149 -1.50 3.82 -18.23
N TYR A 150 -0.34 3.71 -17.58
CA TYR A 150 0.88 3.17 -18.18
C TYR A 150 0.68 1.71 -18.62
N LEU A 151 0.11 0.86 -17.76
CA LEU A 151 -0.17 -0.54 -18.05
C LEU A 151 -1.19 -0.70 -19.19
N GLN A 152 -2.10 0.27 -19.36
CA GLN A 152 -3.06 0.33 -20.45
C GLN A 152 -2.50 0.94 -21.75
N GLY A 153 -1.22 1.36 -21.77
CA GLY A 153 -0.57 1.98 -22.92
C GLY A 153 -0.91 3.47 -23.12
N GLN A 154 -1.69 4.08 -22.22
CA GLN A 154 -2.07 5.50 -22.23
C GLN A 154 -0.92 6.38 -21.70
N THR A 155 0.17 6.38 -22.47
CA THR A 155 1.48 6.89 -22.03
C THR A 155 1.47 8.40 -21.75
N GLU A 156 0.72 9.19 -22.50
CA GLU A 156 0.62 10.65 -22.30
C GLU A 156 -0.20 11.01 -21.05
N GLU A 157 -1.30 10.32 -20.81
CA GLU A 157 -2.10 10.54 -19.61
C GLU A 157 -1.31 10.10 -18.37
N SER A 158 -0.66 8.94 -18.43
CA SER A 158 0.22 8.46 -17.35
C SER A 158 1.29 9.48 -16.98
N PHE A 159 1.96 10.08 -17.97
CA PHE A 159 2.96 11.13 -17.76
C PHE A 159 2.39 12.33 -16.98
N ASN A 160 1.20 12.79 -17.36
CA ASN A 160 0.53 13.89 -16.68
C ASN A 160 0.21 13.56 -15.21
N PHE A 161 -0.26 12.35 -14.93
CA PHE A 161 -0.55 11.90 -13.57
C PHE A 161 0.70 11.76 -12.70
N HIS A 162 1.77 11.13 -13.21
CA HIS A 162 3.02 11.01 -12.47
C HIS A 162 3.70 12.37 -12.24
N THR A 163 3.63 13.30 -13.20
CA THR A 163 4.18 14.66 -13.05
C THR A 163 3.42 15.47 -11.99
N LYS A 164 2.07 15.35 -11.95
CA LYS A 164 1.26 15.96 -10.87
C LYS A 164 1.61 15.37 -9.50
N ALA A 165 1.75 14.05 -9.41
CA ALA A 165 2.16 13.40 -8.17
C ALA A 165 3.56 13.86 -7.71
N LEU A 166 4.51 13.97 -8.64
CA LEU A 166 5.85 14.48 -8.36
C LEU A 166 5.81 15.92 -7.82
N ALA A 167 5.07 16.81 -8.47
CA ALA A 167 4.95 18.21 -8.05
C ALA A 167 4.41 18.35 -6.62
N ILE A 168 3.41 17.53 -6.25
CA ILE A 168 2.89 17.49 -4.88
C ILE A 168 3.95 16.96 -3.91
N ARG A 169 4.61 15.85 -4.23
CA ARG A 169 5.65 15.25 -3.37
C ARG A 169 6.82 16.22 -3.14
N MET A 170 7.28 16.93 -4.17
CA MET A 170 8.32 17.96 -4.04
C MET A 170 7.91 19.14 -3.16
N LYS A 171 6.60 19.46 -3.12
CA LYS A 171 6.08 20.58 -2.31
C LYS A 171 5.89 20.23 -0.83
N TYR A 172 5.48 18.99 -0.54
CA TYR A 172 5.02 18.60 0.80
C TYR A 172 5.89 17.56 1.51
N CYS A 173 6.85 16.94 0.83
CA CYS A 173 7.77 15.97 1.41
C CYS A 173 9.18 16.56 1.54
N SER A 174 10.01 15.91 2.38
CA SER A 174 11.46 16.16 2.39
C SER A 174 12.07 15.97 0.99
N PRO A 175 13.09 16.75 0.59
CA PRO A 175 13.75 16.60 -0.71
C PRO A 175 14.25 15.19 -1.03
N TYR A 176 14.55 14.39 0.00
CA TYR A 176 15.04 13.02 -0.14
C TYR A 176 13.97 11.95 0.12
N HIS A 177 12.68 12.31 0.08
CA HIS A 177 11.62 11.36 0.37
C HIS A 177 11.53 10.26 -0.71
N PRO A 178 11.39 8.97 -0.35
CA PRO A 178 11.45 7.84 -1.28
C PRO A 178 10.35 7.91 -2.35
N HIS A 179 9.18 8.44 -2.00
CA HIS A 179 8.11 8.68 -2.98
C HIS A 179 8.51 9.65 -4.12
N ILE A 180 9.43 10.59 -3.91
CA ILE A 180 9.93 11.46 -5.00
C ILE A 180 10.72 10.59 -6.00
N ALA A 181 11.59 9.72 -5.50
CA ALA A 181 12.34 8.78 -6.35
C ALA A 181 11.41 7.86 -7.16
N ILE A 182 10.34 7.32 -6.54
CA ILE A 182 9.35 6.49 -7.23
C ILE A 182 8.69 7.27 -8.38
N SER A 183 8.28 8.53 -8.14
CA SER A 183 7.69 9.35 -9.20
C SER A 183 8.65 9.61 -10.36
N LEU A 184 9.92 9.95 -10.05
CA LEU A 184 10.95 10.18 -11.06
C LEU A 184 11.23 8.91 -11.86
N HIS A 185 11.30 7.75 -11.19
CA HIS A 185 11.47 6.46 -11.85
C HIS A 185 10.34 6.18 -12.86
N ASN A 186 9.08 6.35 -12.45
CA ASN A 186 7.93 6.13 -13.33
C ASN A 186 7.94 7.08 -14.55
N ILE A 187 8.35 8.33 -14.36
CA ILE A 187 8.55 9.27 -15.47
C ILE A 187 9.69 8.80 -16.39
N GLY A 188 10.80 8.31 -15.85
CA GLY A 188 11.90 7.74 -16.62
C GLY A 188 11.47 6.53 -17.46
N LEU A 189 10.62 5.65 -16.92
CA LEU A 189 10.05 4.52 -17.66
C LEU A 189 9.23 4.99 -18.87
N ILE A 190 8.47 6.07 -18.72
CA ILE A 190 7.70 6.66 -19.82
C ILE A 190 8.61 7.18 -20.94
N PHE A 191 9.68 7.91 -20.59
CA PHE A 191 10.65 8.37 -21.59
C PHE A 191 11.32 7.21 -22.33
N ARG A 192 11.62 6.11 -21.63
CA ARG A 192 12.15 4.89 -22.27
C ARG A 192 11.17 4.28 -23.27
N ILE A 193 9.87 4.23 -22.97
CA ILE A 193 8.85 3.78 -23.93
C ILE A 193 8.80 4.69 -25.17
N ARG A 194 9.03 6.00 -24.97
CA ARG A 194 9.11 6.99 -26.07
C ARG A 194 10.41 6.94 -26.86
N ARG A 195 11.35 6.04 -26.52
CA ARG A 195 12.72 5.98 -27.09
C ARG A 195 13.51 7.28 -26.90
N GLN A 196 13.25 7.95 -25.78
CA GLN A 196 13.93 9.15 -25.32
C GLN A 196 14.89 8.76 -24.20
N ASP A 197 15.97 8.06 -24.58
CA ASP A 197 16.84 7.38 -23.63
C ASP A 197 17.68 8.37 -22.79
N ASP A 198 18.03 9.52 -23.35
CA ASP A 198 18.78 10.57 -22.65
C ASP A 198 17.94 11.17 -21.51
N GLU A 199 16.68 11.50 -21.77
CA GLU A 199 15.74 11.97 -20.74
C GLU A 199 15.48 10.87 -19.70
N ALA A 200 15.27 9.63 -20.13
CA ALA A 200 15.07 8.50 -19.23
C ALA A 200 16.26 8.29 -18.27
N LEU A 201 17.49 8.47 -18.77
CA LEU A 201 18.71 8.38 -17.97
C LEU A 201 18.76 9.48 -16.91
N VAL A 202 18.44 10.73 -17.27
CA VAL A 202 18.42 11.86 -16.32
C VAL A 202 17.45 11.58 -15.17
N PHE A 203 16.22 11.16 -15.47
CA PHE A 203 15.22 10.85 -14.44
C PHE A 203 15.64 9.66 -13.56
N SER A 204 16.25 8.63 -14.15
CA SER A 204 16.75 7.47 -13.41
C SER A 204 17.89 7.84 -12.46
N GLN A 205 18.83 8.69 -12.90
CA GLN A 205 19.93 9.18 -12.06
C GLN A 205 19.42 10.02 -10.87
N GLN A 206 18.42 10.88 -11.10
CA GLN A 206 17.80 11.66 -10.02
C GLN A 206 17.10 10.75 -9.00
N ALA A 207 16.39 9.72 -9.46
CA ALA A 207 15.73 8.76 -8.59
C ALA A 207 16.73 8.01 -7.69
N ILE A 208 17.84 7.54 -8.28
CA ILE A 208 18.92 6.83 -7.56
C ILE A 208 19.55 7.76 -6.51
N LEU A 209 19.91 8.99 -6.89
CA LEU A 209 20.51 9.95 -5.96
C LEU A 209 19.62 10.22 -4.73
N ILE A 210 18.30 10.34 -4.94
CA ILE A 210 17.34 10.52 -3.84
C ILE A 210 17.30 9.27 -2.95
N GLN A 211 17.29 8.07 -3.53
CA GLN A 211 17.30 6.82 -2.77
C GLN A 211 18.58 6.67 -1.95
N GLU A 212 19.75 6.94 -2.52
CA GLU A 212 21.03 6.91 -1.81
C GLU A 212 21.01 7.85 -0.61
N LYS A 213 20.57 9.10 -0.81
CA LYS A 213 20.48 10.08 0.28
C LYS A 213 19.46 9.70 1.35
N TYR A 214 18.35 9.08 0.97
CA TYR A 214 17.40 8.53 1.93
C TYR A 214 18.07 7.44 2.77
N TYR A 215 18.65 6.41 2.14
CA TYR A 215 19.27 5.33 2.90
C TYR A 215 20.44 5.79 3.76
N ASP A 216 21.26 6.75 3.33
CA ASP A 216 22.32 7.33 4.17
C ASP A 216 21.77 7.94 5.47
N LEU A 217 20.63 8.64 5.39
CA LEU A 217 19.98 9.28 6.54
C LEU A 217 19.32 8.26 7.48
N PHE A 218 18.77 7.17 6.93
CA PHE A 218 17.99 6.19 7.70
C PHE A 218 18.78 4.92 8.10
N HIS A 219 19.94 4.65 7.49
CA HIS A 219 20.84 3.56 7.89
C HIS A 219 21.54 3.87 9.23
N VAL A 220 21.71 5.15 9.59
CA VAL A 220 22.22 5.54 10.91
C VAL A 220 21.23 5.17 12.02
N ASP A 221 19.93 5.34 11.79
CA ASP A 221 18.87 5.00 12.77
C ASP A 221 18.79 3.48 13.07
N ILE A 222 19.12 2.62 12.10
CA ILE A 222 19.16 1.16 12.27
C ILE A 222 20.29 0.75 13.23
N GLY A 223 21.41 1.48 13.23
CA GLY A 223 22.54 1.21 14.12
C GLY A 223 22.28 1.59 15.59
N THR A 224 21.47 2.63 15.83
CA THR A 224 21.20 3.14 17.18
C THR A 224 20.03 2.47 17.90
N SER A 225 19.15 1.74 17.19
CA SER A 225 18.05 1.00 17.84
C SER A 225 18.43 -0.43 18.26
N LEU A 226 19.66 -0.86 17.96
CA LEU A 226 20.18 -2.20 18.28
C LEU A 226 21.24 -2.18 19.40
N THR A 227 21.45 -1.03 20.06
CA THR A 227 22.30 -0.86 21.26
C THR A 227 21.46 -0.62 22.49
#